data_AF-A0A955KZG6-F1
#
_entry.id   AF-A0A955KZG6-F1
#
_cell.length_a   1.000
_cell.length_b   1.000
_cell.length_c   1.000
_cell.angle_alpha   90.00
_cell.angle_beta   90.00
_cell.angle_gamma   90.00
#
_symmetry.space_group_name_H-M   'P 1'
#
loop_
_entity.id
_entity.type
_entity.pdbx_description
1 polymer ?
#
loop_
_entity_poly.entity_id
_entity_poly.type
_entity_poly.pdbx_seq_one_letter_code
_entity_poly.pdbx_strand_id
1 'polypeptide(L)'
;PFRRRQQEPSGLSGAEKWQAKRKQEQRQRALSGLQLRLRDRAKLIGTAFIIVMVLLAAGSALFYLHQQGTFVLEDITISGNSQISDLTVIAELEYLKGRGMFSFSTAEVEDKLLTAFPYLRSVYARKKLPGELEVEVVERFPVMSYINLSGVYLIDEESVVVGQLASQEVTALTNSERLIVDGFGDINAEYVYEKYLAGIDNEEERKNVKWEEVPEDQKQAALAGLRDELDIRVNNLINNNLEILSASQFADLPRVQALDAEQWQVGRPMAEDRYQYSIAIINYFADTGVTVVKLLWQSDFTAVAHLTDGRQVIFTSTTSIDEQISKLEVVRSQVDLNGVSVIDLRGEFVAVK
;
A
#
# COMPACT_ATOMS: atom_id res chain seq x y z
N PRO A 1 -108.84 2.86 -13.07
CA PRO A 1 -107.40 2.59 -12.83
C PRO A 1 -106.74 3.76 -12.08
N PHE A 2 -106.29 3.49 -10.85
CA PHE A 2 -106.08 4.43 -9.75
C PHE A 2 -105.04 5.56 -10.00
N ARG A 3 -105.47 6.83 -9.87
CA ARG A 3 -104.60 7.96 -9.49
C ARG A 3 -104.65 8.09 -7.95
N ARG A 4 -103.58 7.70 -7.24
CA ARG A 4 -103.40 8.08 -5.83
C ARG A 4 -102.97 9.55 -5.78
N ARG A 5 -103.88 10.45 -5.38
CA ARG A 5 -103.53 11.79 -4.89
C ARG A 5 -102.69 11.62 -3.63
N GLN A 6 -101.45 12.12 -3.62
CA GLN A 6 -100.74 12.40 -2.38
C GLN A 6 -101.50 13.52 -1.66
N GLN A 7 -101.92 13.26 -0.42
CA GLN A 7 -102.39 14.29 0.49
C GLN A 7 -101.16 15.06 1.01
N GLU A 8 -101.11 16.35 0.73
CA GLU A 8 -100.22 17.27 1.46
C GLU A 8 -100.78 17.50 2.87
N PRO A 9 -99.96 17.45 3.92
CA PRO A 9 -100.42 17.78 5.26
C PRO A 9 -100.56 19.30 5.42
N SER A 10 -101.81 19.73 5.63
CA SER A 10 -102.19 21.10 5.98
C SER A 10 -101.93 21.37 7.46
N GLY A 11 -101.05 22.34 7.78
CA GLY A 11 -100.96 22.91 9.13
C GLY A 11 -99.58 23.34 9.65
N LEU A 12 -98.76 24.05 8.87
CA LEU A 12 -97.47 24.62 9.34
C LEU A 12 -97.26 26.05 8.81
N SER A 13 -96.83 26.97 9.68
CA SER A 13 -96.52 28.37 9.37
C SER A 13 -95.31 28.49 8.43
N GLY A 14 -95.26 29.52 7.59
CA GLY A 14 -94.18 29.73 6.60
C GLY A 14 -92.77 29.74 7.20
N ALA A 15 -92.62 30.21 8.44
CA ALA A 15 -91.36 30.19 9.18
C ALA A 15 -90.94 28.77 9.62
N GLU A 16 -91.91 27.93 10.01
CA GLU A 16 -91.67 26.55 10.44
C GLU A 16 -91.28 25.65 9.26
N LYS A 17 -91.89 25.86 8.09
CA LYS A 17 -91.48 25.18 6.84
C LYS A 17 -90.04 25.54 6.45
N TRP A 18 -89.64 26.80 6.64
CA TRP A 18 -88.27 27.25 6.34
C TRP A 18 -87.23 26.70 7.32
N GLN A 19 -87.56 26.65 8.62
CA GLN A 19 -86.71 26.04 9.64
C GLN A 19 -86.61 24.51 9.48
N ALA A 20 -87.71 23.82 9.20
CA ALA A 20 -87.72 22.38 8.93
C ALA A 20 -86.87 22.03 7.71
N LYS A 21 -87.01 22.80 6.61
CA LYS A 21 -86.20 22.64 5.40
C LYS A 21 -84.70 22.88 5.67
N ARG A 22 -84.34 23.92 6.43
CA ARG A 22 -82.93 24.17 6.83
C ARG A 22 -82.36 23.08 7.71
N LYS A 23 -83.13 22.54 8.66
CA LYS A 23 -82.71 21.46 9.56
C LYS A 23 -82.55 20.15 8.79
N GLN A 24 -83.39 19.92 7.77
CA GLN A 24 -83.31 18.80 6.84
C GLN A 24 -82.09 18.92 5.90
N GLU A 25 -81.83 20.12 5.35
CA GLU A 25 -80.64 20.41 4.54
C GLU A 25 -79.33 20.34 5.37
N GLN A 26 -79.33 20.83 6.62
CA GLN A 26 -78.18 20.67 7.54
C GLN A 26 -77.93 19.21 7.90
N ARG A 27 -78.99 18.41 8.15
CA ARG A 27 -78.86 16.96 8.37
C ARG A 27 -78.36 16.25 7.11
N GLN A 28 -78.84 16.62 5.92
CA GLN A 28 -78.37 16.07 4.66
C GLN A 28 -76.90 16.42 4.40
N ARG A 29 -76.46 17.67 4.68
CA ARG A 29 -75.05 18.09 4.56
C ARG A 29 -74.14 17.43 5.60
N ALA A 30 -74.63 17.20 6.82
CA ALA A 30 -73.89 16.49 7.86
C ALA A 30 -73.72 15.00 7.53
N LEU A 31 -74.77 14.35 7.03
CA LEU A 31 -74.73 12.96 6.57
C LEU A 31 -73.84 12.80 5.32
N SER A 32 -73.92 13.72 4.36
CA SER A 32 -73.06 13.70 3.18
C SER A 32 -71.58 13.96 3.53
N GLY A 33 -71.30 14.85 4.50
CA GLY A 33 -69.95 15.08 5.01
C GLY A 33 -69.36 13.87 5.76
N LEU A 34 -70.19 13.14 6.53
CA LEU A 34 -69.79 11.89 7.17
C LEU A 34 -69.56 10.77 6.15
N GLN A 35 -70.43 10.64 5.16
CA GLN A 35 -70.29 9.66 4.08
C GLN A 35 -69.04 9.91 3.23
N LEU A 36 -68.70 11.17 2.94
CA LEU A 36 -67.45 11.52 2.24
C LEU A 36 -66.22 11.16 3.08
N ARG A 37 -66.20 11.49 4.38
CA ARG A 37 -65.11 11.11 5.29
C ARG A 37 -64.96 9.59 5.46
N LEU A 38 -66.06 8.85 5.50
CA LEU A 38 -66.04 7.38 5.55
C LEU A 38 -65.54 6.78 4.23
N ARG A 39 -65.93 7.36 3.09
CA ARG A 39 -65.46 6.94 1.76
C ARG A 39 -63.98 7.24 1.54
N ASP A 40 -63.48 8.36 2.03
CA ASP A 40 -62.06 8.71 1.97
C ASP A 40 -61.22 7.85 2.93
N ARG A 41 -61.73 7.54 4.13
CA ARG A 41 -61.11 6.55 5.03
C ARG A 41 -61.12 5.14 4.45
N ALA A 42 -62.23 4.71 3.83
CA ALA A 42 -62.33 3.41 3.17
C ALA A 42 -61.37 3.30 1.97
N LYS A 43 -61.18 4.38 1.20
CA LYS A 43 -60.14 4.46 0.16
C LYS A 43 -58.74 4.32 0.77
N LEU A 44 -58.40 5.09 1.80
CA LEU A 44 -57.10 5.01 2.47
C LEU A 44 -56.81 3.60 3.02
N ILE A 45 -57.80 2.96 3.65
CA ILE A 45 -57.70 1.57 4.14
C ILE A 45 -57.53 0.60 2.97
N GLY A 46 -58.27 0.79 1.88
CA GLY A 46 -58.14 -0.02 0.67
C GLY A 46 -56.76 0.10 0.03
N THR A 47 -56.21 1.32 -0.08
CA THR A 47 -54.86 1.55 -0.60
C THR A 47 -53.81 0.94 0.32
N ALA A 48 -53.95 1.11 1.64
CA ALA A 48 -53.05 0.49 2.62
C ALA A 48 -53.09 -1.05 2.55
N PHE A 49 -54.28 -1.64 2.40
CA PHE A 49 -54.45 -3.09 2.22
C PHE A 49 -53.77 -3.59 0.95
N ILE A 50 -53.91 -2.86 -0.18
CA ILE A 50 -53.22 -3.18 -1.43
C ILE A 50 -51.70 -3.09 -1.24
N ILE A 51 -51.19 -2.05 -0.59
CA ILE A 51 -49.75 -1.90 -0.31
C ILE A 51 -49.24 -3.09 0.52
N VAL A 52 -49.95 -3.46 1.59
CA VAL A 52 -49.58 -4.61 2.41
C VAL A 52 -49.60 -5.91 1.60
N MET A 53 -50.62 -6.13 0.76
CA MET A 53 -50.70 -7.30 -0.12
C MET A 53 -49.54 -7.34 -1.13
N VAL A 54 -49.16 -6.20 -1.71
CA VAL A 54 -48.02 -6.09 -2.62
C VAL A 54 -46.71 -6.40 -1.88
N LEU A 55 -46.52 -5.87 -0.66
CA LEU A 55 -45.35 -6.16 0.16
C LEU A 55 -45.27 -7.63 0.56
N LEU A 56 -46.40 -8.25 0.92
CA LEU A 56 -46.46 -9.68 1.25
C LEU A 56 -46.18 -10.56 0.01
N ALA A 57 -46.76 -10.23 -1.14
CA ALA A 57 -46.48 -10.94 -2.39
C ALA A 57 -45.00 -10.80 -2.80
N ALA A 58 -44.44 -9.60 -2.71
CA ALA A 58 -43.03 -9.34 -2.98
C ALA A 58 -42.12 -10.11 -1.99
N GLY A 59 -42.43 -10.07 -0.69
CA GLY A 59 -41.69 -10.81 0.34
C GLY A 59 -41.77 -12.33 0.14
N SER A 60 -42.94 -12.85 -0.23
CA SER A 60 -43.15 -14.28 -0.53
C SER A 60 -42.36 -14.71 -1.77
N ALA A 61 -42.34 -13.88 -2.81
CA ALA A 61 -41.57 -14.12 -4.03
C ALA A 61 -40.06 -14.10 -3.76
N LEU A 62 -39.57 -13.11 -2.98
CA LEU A 62 -38.17 -13.06 -2.55
C LEU A 62 -37.79 -14.27 -1.69
N PHE A 63 -38.66 -14.69 -0.77
CA PHE A 63 -38.45 -15.88 0.05
C PHE A 63 -38.40 -17.16 -0.80
N TYR A 64 -39.27 -17.28 -1.80
CA TYR A 64 -39.27 -18.40 -2.72
C TYR A 64 -38.00 -18.44 -3.58
N LEU A 65 -37.55 -17.30 -4.13
CA LEU A 65 -36.30 -17.19 -4.87
C LEU A 65 -35.07 -17.55 -4.02
N HIS A 66 -35.08 -17.15 -2.74
CA HIS A 66 -34.02 -17.52 -1.80
C HIS A 66 -33.96 -19.04 -1.56
N GLN A 67 -35.11 -19.71 -1.42
CA GLN A 67 -35.19 -21.17 -1.20
C GLN A 67 -34.72 -21.98 -2.41
N GLN A 68 -34.80 -21.44 -3.62
CA GLN A 68 -34.36 -22.11 -4.86
C GLN A 68 -32.84 -22.01 -5.08
N GLY A 69 -32.09 -21.38 -4.17
CA GLY A 69 -30.65 -21.18 -4.35
C GLY A 69 -30.30 -20.15 -5.42
N THR A 70 -31.27 -19.36 -5.90
CA THR A 70 -31.03 -18.39 -6.99
C THR A 70 -30.00 -17.33 -6.61
N PHE A 71 -29.92 -16.96 -5.33
CA PHE A 71 -28.95 -16.00 -4.80
C PHE A 71 -27.71 -16.66 -4.19
N VAL A 72 -27.26 -17.77 -4.74
CA VAL A 72 -26.04 -18.46 -4.31
C VAL A 72 -24.88 -18.03 -5.20
N LEU A 73 -23.69 -17.87 -4.62
CA LEU A 73 -22.48 -17.61 -5.38
C LEU A 73 -22.08 -18.87 -6.17
N GLU A 74 -22.18 -18.77 -7.49
CA GLU A 74 -21.81 -19.82 -8.44
C GLU A 74 -20.48 -19.48 -9.13
N ASP A 75 -20.37 -18.24 -9.62
CA ASP A 75 -19.25 -17.79 -10.44
C ASP A 75 -18.47 -16.66 -9.77
N ILE A 76 -17.15 -16.72 -9.90
CA ILE A 76 -16.22 -15.66 -9.50
C ILE A 76 -15.40 -15.28 -10.73
N THR A 77 -15.42 -14.01 -11.12
CA THR A 77 -14.64 -13.48 -12.23
C THR A 77 -13.57 -12.55 -11.69
N ILE A 78 -12.33 -12.71 -12.16
CA ILE A 78 -11.17 -11.91 -11.75
C ILE A 78 -10.73 -11.05 -12.93
N SER A 79 -10.31 -9.82 -12.66
CA SER A 79 -9.77 -8.91 -13.66
C SER A 79 -8.70 -7.99 -13.07
N GLY A 80 -7.85 -7.42 -13.92
CA GLY A 80 -6.77 -6.49 -13.52
C GLY A 80 -5.50 -7.17 -13.00
N ASN A 81 -5.49 -8.50 -12.88
CA ASN A 81 -4.31 -9.28 -12.54
C ASN A 81 -3.41 -9.54 -13.77
N SER A 82 -2.11 -9.63 -13.52
CA SER A 82 -1.08 -9.91 -14.51
C SER A 82 0.03 -10.82 -13.98
N GLN A 83 0.38 -10.68 -12.70
CA GLN A 83 1.37 -11.47 -11.98
C GLN A 83 0.72 -12.64 -11.24
N ILE A 84 -0.46 -12.45 -10.65
CA ILE A 84 -1.23 -13.54 -10.02
C ILE A 84 -2.20 -14.16 -11.02
N SER A 85 -2.35 -15.49 -10.98
CA SER A 85 -3.37 -16.17 -11.78
C SER A 85 -4.77 -16.06 -11.16
N ASP A 86 -5.81 -16.01 -11.99
CA ASP A 86 -7.21 -16.04 -11.55
C ASP A 86 -7.48 -17.20 -10.59
N LEU A 87 -6.90 -18.37 -10.89
CA LEU A 87 -7.05 -19.59 -10.09
C LEU A 87 -6.54 -19.41 -8.65
N THR A 88 -5.43 -18.69 -8.47
CA THR A 88 -4.87 -18.41 -7.15
C THR A 88 -5.81 -17.51 -6.34
N VAL A 89 -6.35 -16.45 -6.95
CA VAL A 89 -7.31 -15.56 -6.30
C VAL A 89 -8.60 -16.32 -5.96
N ILE A 90 -9.13 -17.10 -6.90
CA ILE A 90 -10.36 -17.87 -6.74
C ILE A 90 -10.21 -18.93 -5.63
N ALA A 91 -9.04 -19.57 -5.52
CA ALA A 91 -8.77 -20.54 -4.46
C ALA A 91 -8.88 -19.92 -3.07
N GLU A 92 -8.39 -18.68 -2.90
CA GLU A 92 -8.51 -17.95 -1.63
C GLU A 92 -9.98 -17.62 -1.26
N LEU A 93 -10.83 -17.49 -2.28
CA LEU A 93 -12.26 -17.22 -2.16
C LEU A 93 -13.15 -18.46 -2.19
N GLU A 94 -12.57 -19.66 -2.25
CA GLU A 94 -13.33 -20.91 -2.43
C GLU A 94 -14.36 -21.14 -1.31
N TYR A 95 -14.07 -20.66 -0.09
CA TYR A 95 -14.99 -20.71 1.05
C TYR A 95 -16.33 -19.97 0.85
N LEU A 96 -16.43 -19.12 -0.16
CA LEU A 96 -17.65 -18.40 -0.53
C LEU A 96 -18.51 -19.16 -1.54
N LYS A 97 -17.93 -20.10 -2.31
CA LYS A 97 -18.70 -20.87 -3.29
C LYS A 97 -19.82 -21.65 -2.59
N GLY A 98 -21.02 -21.59 -3.16
CA GLY A 98 -22.20 -22.22 -2.57
C GLY A 98 -22.82 -21.47 -1.38
N ARG A 99 -22.25 -20.33 -0.95
CA ARG A 99 -22.87 -19.46 0.06
C ARG A 99 -23.86 -18.50 -0.57
N GLY A 100 -24.83 -18.03 0.22
CA GLY A 100 -25.76 -17.00 -0.21
C GLY A 100 -25.08 -15.65 -0.43
N MET A 101 -25.40 -14.96 -1.52
CA MET A 101 -24.86 -13.65 -1.88
C MET A 101 -25.08 -12.57 -0.81
N PHE A 102 -26.00 -12.77 0.15
CA PHE A 102 -26.26 -11.83 1.24
C PHE A 102 -25.57 -12.21 2.57
N SER A 103 -24.87 -13.35 2.63
CA SER A 103 -24.25 -13.84 3.87
C SER A 103 -22.83 -13.32 4.13
N PHE A 104 -22.23 -12.63 3.16
CA PHE A 104 -20.89 -12.05 3.26
C PHE A 104 -20.91 -10.61 2.75
N SER A 105 -19.93 -9.80 3.14
CA SER A 105 -19.78 -8.43 2.59
C SER A 105 -18.68 -8.40 1.52
N THR A 106 -18.73 -7.44 0.59
CA THR A 106 -17.64 -7.25 -0.38
C THR A 106 -16.37 -6.72 0.30
N ALA A 107 -16.50 -5.88 1.33
CA ALA A 107 -15.38 -5.43 2.14
C ALA A 107 -14.61 -6.59 2.79
N GLU A 108 -15.31 -7.61 3.30
CA GLU A 108 -14.67 -8.82 3.85
C GLU A 108 -13.86 -9.58 2.79
N VAL A 109 -14.33 -9.61 1.54
CA VAL A 109 -13.60 -10.20 0.40
C VAL A 109 -12.34 -9.40 0.10
N GLU A 110 -12.47 -8.07 0.01
CA GLU A 110 -11.37 -7.15 -0.27
C GLU A 110 -10.28 -7.26 0.79
N ASP A 111 -10.64 -7.16 2.08
CA ASP A 111 -9.71 -7.26 3.21
C ASP A 111 -8.99 -8.61 3.24
N LYS A 112 -9.72 -9.70 2.96
CA LYS A 112 -9.14 -11.04 2.91
C LYS A 112 -8.11 -11.16 1.81
N LEU A 113 -8.42 -10.69 0.60
CA LEU A 113 -7.48 -10.74 -0.53
C LEU A 113 -6.26 -9.85 -0.31
N LEU A 114 -6.43 -8.63 0.22
CA LEU A 114 -5.32 -7.74 0.57
C LEU A 114 -4.42 -8.34 1.65
N THR A 115 -4.99 -9.08 2.59
CA THR A 115 -4.22 -9.78 3.64
C THR A 115 -3.47 -10.99 3.08
N ALA A 116 -4.08 -11.74 2.17
CA ALA A 116 -3.49 -12.94 1.58
C ALA A 116 -2.42 -12.64 0.53
N PHE A 117 -2.56 -11.53 -0.19
CA PHE A 117 -1.72 -11.19 -1.35
C PHE A 117 -1.11 -9.78 -1.19
N PRO A 118 0.07 -9.66 -0.55
CA PRO A 118 0.75 -8.39 -0.31
C PRO A 118 1.13 -7.57 -1.57
N TYR A 119 1.22 -8.22 -2.72
CA TYR A 119 1.46 -7.56 -4.01
C TYR A 119 0.19 -6.95 -4.62
N LEU A 120 -0.97 -7.06 -3.97
CA LEU A 120 -2.16 -6.30 -4.36
C LEU A 120 -2.12 -4.91 -3.72
N ARG A 121 -2.22 -3.87 -4.56
CA ARG A 121 -2.34 -2.47 -4.15
C ARG A 121 -3.76 -2.19 -3.65
N SER A 122 -4.74 -2.64 -4.41
CA SER A 122 -6.16 -2.50 -4.07
C SER A 122 -6.97 -3.63 -4.68
N VAL A 123 -8.10 -3.94 -4.03
CA VAL A 123 -9.08 -4.91 -4.51
C VAL A 123 -10.44 -4.22 -4.49
N TYR A 124 -11.22 -4.42 -5.54
CA TYR A 124 -12.59 -3.97 -5.64
C TYR A 124 -13.49 -5.16 -5.93
N ALA A 125 -14.39 -5.47 -5.00
CA ALA A 125 -15.32 -6.58 -5.13
C ALA A 125 -16.75 -6.06 -5.32
N ARG A 126 -17.44 -6.57 -6.36
CA ARG A 126 -18.85 -6.25 -6.61
C ARG A 126 -19.68 -7.51 -6.82
N LYS A 127 -20.90 -7.49 -6.26
CA LYS A 127 -21.88 -8.56 -6.45
C LYS A 127 -22.70 -8.28 -7.69
N LYS A 128 -22.69 -9.22 -8.63
CA LYS A 128 -23.54 -9.23 -9.81
C LYS A 128 -24.60 -10.30 -9.65
N LEU A 129 -25.81 -9.84 -9.37
CA LEU A 129 -26.92 -10.73 -9.09
C LEU A 129 -27.39 -11.45 -10.37
N PRO A 130 -27.86 -12.71 -10.24
CA PRO A 130 -28.16 -13.35 -8.96
C PRO A 130 -27.04 -14.20 -8.32
N GLY A 131 -25.91 -14.50 -8.97
CA GLY A 131 -24.93 -15.45 -8.41
C GLY A 131 -23.46 -15.26 -8.79
N GLU A 132 -23.07 -14.06 -9.23
CA GLU A 132 -21.70 -13.77 -9.68
C GLU A 132 -21.01 -12.76 -8.75
N LEU A 133 -19.76 -13.03 -8.39
CA LEU A 133 -18.87 -12.08 -7.72
C LEU A 133 -17.79 -11.65 -8.70
N GLU A 134 -17.76 -10.37 -9.06
CA GLU A 134 -16.66 -9.82 -9.84
C GLU A 134 -15.64 -9.18 -8.91
N VAL A 135 -14.38 -9.51 -9.11
CA VAL A 135 -13.24 -8.98 -8.34
C VAL A 135 -12.26 -8.34 -9.33
N GLU A 136 -12.06 -7.05 -9.17
CA GLU A 136 -11.01 -6.30 -9.87
C GLU A 136 -9.85 -6.09 -8.90
N VAL A 137 -8.64 -6.41 -9.35
CA VAL A 137 -7.42 -6.23 -8.56
C VAL A 137 -6.48 -5.26 -9.25
N VAL A 138 -5.76 -4.47 -8.46
CA VAL A 138 -4.64 -3.66 -8.92
C VAL A 138 -3.39 -4.22 -8.28
N GLU A 139 -2.47 -4.70 -9.10
CA GLU A 139 -1.19 -5.24 -8.63
C GLU A 139 -0.13 -4.14 -8.44
N ARG A 140 0.77 -4.36 -7.49
CA ARG A 140 1.98 -3.57 -7.29
C ARG A 140 3.08 -4.10 -8.19
N PHE A 141 3.84 -3.20 -8.81
CA PHE A 141 5.01 -3.54 -9.61
C PHE A 141 6.27 -2.93 -8.98
N PRO A 142 7.36 -3.69 -8.86
CA PRO A 142 8.59 -3.14 -8.31
C PRO A 142 9.19 -2.12 -9.28
N VAL A 143 9.59 -0.97 -8.74
CA VAL A 143 10.28 0.10 -9.48
C VAL A 143 11.77 0.12 -9.18
N MET A 144 12.18 -0.53 -8.10
CA MET A 144 13.59 -0.68 -7.73
C MET A 144 13.85 -1.94 -6.91
N SER A 145 15.13 -2.31 -6.84
CA SER A 145 15.65 -3.34 -5.95
C SER A 145 16.47 -2.69 -4.84
N TYR A 146 16.23 -3.10 -3.59
CA TYR A 146 17.04 -2.73 -2.43
C TYR A 146 17.87 -3.93 -1.99
N ILE A 147 19.19 -3.76 -1.95
CA ILE A 147 20.16 -4.81 -1.66
C ILE A 147 20.95 -4.39 -0.43
N ASN A 148 20.91 -5.21 0.61
CA ASN A 148 21.69 -5.00 1.82
C ASN A 148 22.39 -6.29 2.25
N LEU A 149 22.96 -6.32 3.46
CA LEU A 149 23.64 -7.51 3.96
C LEU A 149 22.67 -8.68 4.22
N SER A 150 21.39 -8.38 4.48
CA SER A 150 20.35 -9.35 4.82
C SER A 150 19.62 -9.92 3.61
N GLY A 151 19.68 -9.30 2.43
CA GLY A 151 19.03 -9.84 1.26
C GLY A 151 18.77 -8.86 0.12
N VAL A 152 17.80 -9.23 -0.70
CA VAL A 152 17.33 -8.49 -1.86
C VAL A 152 15.82 -8.33 -1.78
N TYR A 153 15.39 -7.07 -1.72
CA TYR A 153 13.99 -6.66 -1.57
C TYR A 153 13.54 -5.91 -2.82
N LEU A 154 12.34 -6.22 -3.30
CA LEU A 154 11.71 -5.56 -4.43
C LEU A 154 10.72 -4.55 -3.89
N ILE A 155 10.85 -3.30 -4.29
CA ILE A 155 10.05 -2.19 -3.75
C ILE A 155 9.28 -1.53 -4.89
N ASP A 156 7.99 -1.25 -4.67
CA ASP A 156 7.17 -0.49 -5.61
C ASP A 156 7.35 1.03 -5.45
N GLU A 157 6.46 1.84 -6.02
CA GLU A 157 6.49 3.31 -5.94
C GLU A 157 6.04 3.88 -4.58
N GLU A 158 5.30 3.11 -3.78
CA GLU A 158 4.71 3.53 -2.49
C GLU A 158 5.54 3.07 -1.28
N SER A 159 6.83 2.77 -1.48
CA SER A 159 7.74 2.26 -0.46
C SER A 159 7.43 0.83 0.00
N VAL A 160 6.49 0.12 -0.62
CA VAL A 160 6.05 -1.19 -0.15
C VAL A 160 6.95 -2.28 -0.71
N VAL A 161 7.42 -3.16 0.18
CA VAL A 161 8.15 -4.36 -0.19
C VAL A 161 7.17 -5.33 -0.85
N VAL A 162 7.24 -5.47 -2.18
CA VAL A 162 6.35 -6.34 -2.95
C VAL A 162 6.87 -7.76 -3.11
N GLY A 163 8.17 -7.95 -2.90
CA GLY A 163 8.81 -9.25 -3.01
C GLY A 163 10.18 -9.29 -2.37
N GLN A 164 10.68 -10.51 -2.18
CA GLN A 164 12.00 -10.76 -1.64
C GLN A 164 12.65 -11.87 -2.45
N LEU A 165 13.81 -11.60 -3.04
CA LEU A 165 14.55 -12.58 -3.85
C LEU A 165 15.58 -13.36 -3.02
N ALA A 166 16.11 -12.72 -1.98
CA ALA A 166 17.05 -13.33 -1.05
C ALA A 166 16.75 -12.85 0.38
N SER A 167 16.87 -13.76 1.34
CA SER A 167 16.76 -13.49 2.77
C SER A 167 17.79 -14.33 3.51
N GLN A 168 18.56 -13.69 4.38
CA GLN A 168 19.52 -14.33 5.24
C GLN A 168 19.61 -13.59 6.57
N GLU A 169 19.77 -14.35 7.65
CA GLU A 169 20.09 -13.79 8.95
C GLU A 169 21.58 -13.45 8.96
N VAL A 170 21.89 -12.17 9.14
CA VAL A 170 23.26 -11.69 9.27
C VAL A 170 23.38 -10.78 10.48
N THR A 171 24.51 -10.86 11.16
CA THR A 171 24.84 -9.91 12.23
C THR A 171 25.14 -8.55 11.62
N ALA A 172 24.40 -7.53 12.03
CA ALA A 172 24.68 -6.15 11.63
C ALA A 172 26.12 -5.75 11.97
N LEU A 173 26.71 -4.91 11.14
CA LEU A 173 27.99 -4.28 11.47
C LEU A 173 27.80 -3.39 12.71
N THR A 174 28.66 -3.59 13.69
CA THR A 174 28.81 -2.68 14.83
C THR A 174 29.28 -1.30 14.36
N ASN A 175 29.14 -0.28 15.20
CA ASN A 175 29.63 1.06 14.89
C ASN A 175 31.14 1.07 14.57
N SER A 176 31.93 0.28 15.30
CA SER A 176 33.37 0.14 15.05
C SER A 176 33.65 -0.49 13.69
N GLU A 177 32.95 -1.58 13.34
CA GLU A 177 33.10 -2.22 12.03
C GLU A 177 32.70 -1.29 10.89
N ARG A 178 31.62 -0.51 11.05
CA ARG A 178 31.23 0.52 10.07
C ARG A 178 32.33 1.56 9.85
N LEU A 179 32.91 2.10 10.94
CA LEU A 179 34.02 3.04 10.84
C LEU A 179 35.22 2.43 10.10
N ILE A 180 35.54 1.16 10.34
CA ILE A 180 36.65 0.48 9.66
C ILE A 180 36.37 0.36 8.14
N VAL A 181 35.18 -0.11 7.76
CA VAL A 181 34.77 -0.26 6.36
C VAL A 181 34.75 1.08 5.62
N ASP A 182 34.28 2.13 6.29
CA ASP A 182 34.24 3.50 5.75
C ASP A 182 35.62 4.16 5.69
N GLY A 183 36.66 3.52 6.24
CA GLY A 183 38.04 4.01 6.26
C GLY A 183 38.36 5.01 7.37
N PHE A 184 37.50 5.12 8.38
CA PHE A 184 37.65 5.97 9.56
C PHE A 184 38.05 5.19 10.83
N GLY A 185 38.62 3.99 10.67
CA GLY A 185 39.13 3.21 11.80
C GLY A 185 40.26 3.93 12.55
N ASP A 186 40.27 3.82 13.87
CA ASP A 186 41.28 4.40 14.76
C ASP A 186 42.30 3.31 15.14
N ILE A 187 43.56 3.54 14.76
CA ILE A 187 44.68 2.62 15.05
C ILE A 187 44.92 2.41 16.55
N ASN A 188 44.42 3.27 17.43
CA ASN A 188 44.59 3.15 18.88
C ASN A 188 43.36 2.54 19.59
N ALA A 189 42.31 2.18 18.85
CA ALA A 189 41.09 1.64 19.43
C ALA A 189 41.26 0.21 19.98
N GLU A 190 40.37 -0.16 20.89
CA GLU A 190 40.34 -1.48 21.55
C GLU A 190 40.24 -2.63 20.54
N TYR A 191 39.41 -2.51 19.50
CA TYR A 191 39.28 -3.55 18.48
C TYR A 191 40.59 -3.80 17.70
N VAL A 192 41.43 -2.78 17.51
CA VAL A 192 42.74 -2.92 16.86
C VAL A 192 43.71 -3.62 17.81
N TYR A 193 43.67 -3.26 19.09
CA TYR A 193 44.45 -3.92 20.12
C TYR A 193 44.09 -5.41 20.24
N GLU A 194 42.80 -5.74 20.26
CA GLU A 194 42.32 -7.13 20.27
C GLU A 194 42.79 -7.91 19.04
N LYS A 195 42.69 -7.31 17.84
CA LYS A 195 43.23 -7.92 16.62
C LYS A 195 44.72 -8.18 16.71
N TYR A 196 45.48 -7.20 17.20
CA TYR A 196 46.92 -7.31 17.38
C TYR A 196 47.28 -8.46 18.33
N LEU A 197 46.64 -8.53 19.50
CA LEU A 197 46.83 -9.62 20.46
C LEU A 197 46.42 -10.99 19.92
N ALA A 198 45.41 -11.04 19.04
CA ALA A 198 44.99 -12.28 18.39
C ALA A 198 46.05 -12.85 17.44
N GLY A 199 46.92 -11.99 16.89
CA GLY A 199 48.06 -12.39 16.06
C GLY A 199 49.28 -12.90 16.83
N ILE A 200 49.28 -12.83 18.17
CA ILE A 200 50.38 -13.30 19.02
C ILE A 200 50.03 -14.69 19.56
N ASP A 201 50.73 -15.71 19.08
CA ASP A 201 50.48 -17.10 19.51
C ASP A 201 50.88 -17.33 20.98
N ASN A 202 52.01 -16.76 21.42
CA ASN A 202 52.55 -16.97 22.76
C ASN A 202 51.74 -16.21 23.83
N GLU A 203 51.17 -16.95 24.79
CA GLU A 203 50.34 -16.37 25.87
C GLU A 203 51.11 -15.44 26.82
N GLU A 204 52.36 -15.77 27.14
CA GLU A 204 53.21 -14.96 28.02
C GLU A 204 53.59 -13.64 27.34
N GLU A 205 53.94 -13.68 26.05
CA GLU A 205 54.19 -12.49 25.24
C GLU A 205 52.95 -11.61 25.17
N ARG A 206 51.79 -12.20 24.86
CA ARG A 206 50.50 -11.50 24.76
C ARG A 206 50.11 -10.78 26.05
N LYS A 207 50.34 -11.37 27.22
CA LYS A 207 50.06 -10.75 28.54
C LYS A 207 50.98 -9.58 28.88
N ASN A 208 52.17 -9.55 28.30
CA ASN A 208 53.18 -8.53 28.57
C ASN A 208 53.15 -7.38 27.56
N VAL A 209 52.25 -7.40 26.58
CA VAL A 209 52.07 -6.30 25.62
C VAL A 209 51.63 -5.03 26.36
N LYS A 210 52.32 -3.93 26.06
CA LYS A 210 51.92 -2.59 26.47
C LYS A 210 51.52 -1.81 25.24
N TRP A 211 50.24 -1.49 25.10
CA TRP A 211 49.68 -0.97 23.86
C TRP A 211 50.27 0.39 23.42
N GLU A 212 50.67 1.21 24.39
CA GLU A 212 51.29 2.51 24.16
C GLU A 212 52.71 2.39 23.59
N GLU A 213 53.38 1.24 23.81
CA GLU A 213 54.74 0.96 23.33
C GLU A 213 54.74 0.23 21.97
N VAL A 214 53.57 -0.21 21.46
CA VAL A 214 53.47 -0.89 20.15
C VAL A 214 53.69 0.09 19.00
N PRO A 215 54.58 -0.22 18.03
CA PRO A 215 54.83 0.63 16.85
C PRO A 215 53.60 0.89 15.99
N GLU A 216 53.44 2.11 15.47
CA GLU A 216 52.27 2.52 14.67
C GLU A 216 52.08 1.68 13.41
N ASP A 217 53.15 1.23 12.76
CA ASP A 217 53.09 0.37 11.57
C ASP A 217 52.45 -0.99 11.89
N GLN A 218 52.70 -1.53 13.08
CA GLN A 218 52.04 -2.76 13.55
C GLN A 218 50.56 -2.52 13.86
N LYS A 219 50.22 -1.36 14.44
CA LYS A 219 48.82 -0.97 14.66
C LYS A 219 48.07 -0.80 13.35
N GLN A 220 48.69 -0.16 12.37
CA GLN A 220 48.16 0.00 11.01
C GLN A 220 47.98 -1.36 10.33
N ALA A 221 48.94 -2.28 10.46
CA ALA A 221 48.81 -3.62 9.93
C ALA A 221 47.65 -4.40 10.56
N ALA A 222 47.44 -4.27 11.87
CA ALA A 222 46.29 -4.87 12.55
C ALA A 222 44.95 -4.27 12.06
N LEU A 223 44.87 -2.94 11.94
CA LEU A 223 43.68 -2.27 11.41
C LEU A 223 43.40 -2.66 9.94
N ALA A 224 44.44 -2.76 9.11
CA ALA A 224 44.32 -3.20 7.73
C ALA A 224 43.80 -4.65 7.65
N GLY A 225 44.31 -5.55 8.51
CA GLY A 225 43.83 -6.92 8.58
C GLY A 225 42.35 -7.03 8.99
N LEU A 226 41.89 -6.19 9.93
CA LEU A 226 40.45 -6.09 10.25
C LEU A 226 39.64 -5.61 9.06
N ARG A 227 40.13 -4.58 8.36
CA ARG A 227 39.46 -4.04 7.18
C ARG A 227 39.33 -5.08 6.09
N ASP A 228 40.39 -5.82 5.78
CA ASP A 228 40.38 -6.86 4.75
C ASP A 228 39.35 -7.96 5.09
N GLU A 229 39.29 -8.39 6.37
CA GLU A 229 38.30 -9.38 6.82
C GLU A 229 36.86 -8.88 6.68
N LEU A 230 36.61 -7.62 7.07
CA LEU A 230 35.30 -6.99 6.93
C LEU A 230 34.92 -6.78 5.47
N ASP A 231 35.84 -6.33 4.63
CA ASP A 231 35.64 -6.11 3.20
C ASP A 231 35.32 -7.44 2.51
N ILE A 232 36.03 -8.52 2.82
CA ILE A 232 35.72 -9.87 2.31
C ILE A 232 34.31 -10.27 2.73
N ARG A 233 33.97 -10.13 4.01
CA ARG A 233 32.66 -10.49 4.54
C ARG A 233 31.54 -9.71 3.84
N VAL A 234 31.64 -8.38 3.79
CA VAL A 234 30.65 -7.48 3.18
C VAL A 234 30.50 -7.77 1.70
N ASN A 235 31.61 -7.85 0.96
CA ASN A 235 31.58 -8.07 -0.48
C ASN A 235 30.99 -9.44 -0.84
N ASN A 236 31.29 -10.49 -0.07
CA ASN A 236 30.70 -11.81 -0.30
C ASN A 236 29.17 -11.79 -0.15
N LEU A 237 28.65 -11.12 0.89
CA LEU A 237 27.20 -11.03 1.11
C LEU A 237 26.52 -10.22 -0.01
N ILE A 238 27.07 -9.05 -0.33
CA ILE A 238 26.50 -8.17 -1.37
C ILE A 238 26.59 -8.81 -2.76
N ASN A 239 27.72 -9.43 -3.11
CA ASN A 239 27.88 -10.07 -4.42
C ASN A 239 26.95 -11.27 -4.60
N ASN A 240 26.79 -12.10 -3.57
CA ASN A 240 25.80 -13.19 -3.60
C ASN A 240 24.38 -12.66 -3.86
N ASN A 241 23.99 -11.60 -3.15
CA ASN A 241 22.70 -10.94 -3.35
C ASN A 241 22.56 -10.35 -4.76
N LEU A 242 23.63 -9.76 -5.31
CA LEU A 242 23.65 -9.23 -6.68
C LEU A 242 23.54 -10.32 -7.75
N GLU A 243 24.16 -11.48 -7.54
CA GLU A 243 24.05 -12.63 -8.44
C GLU A 243 22.60 -13.13 -8.48
N ILE A 244 21.95 -13.25 -7.32
CA ILE A 244 20.53 -13.64 -7.22
C ILE A 244 19.63 -12.64 -7.96
N LEU A 245 19.82 -11.33 -7.75
CA LEU A 245 19.07 -10.31 -8.48
C LEU A 245 19.29 -10.41 -9.99
N SER A 246 20.55 -10.55 -10.43
CA SER A 246 20.93 -10.58 -11.84
C SER A 246 20.41 -11.82 -12.56
N ALA A 247 20.19 -12.93 -11.85
CA ALA A 247 19.59 -14.16 -12.38
C ALA A 247 18.04 -14.11 -12.42
N SER A 248 17.43 -13.09 -11.81
CA SER A 248 15.97 -12.93 -11.77
C SER A 248 15.44 -12.13 -12.96
N GLN A 249 14.11 -12.13 -13.14
CA GLN A 249 13.44 -11.26 -14.11
C GLN A 249 13.54 -9.76 -13.79
N PHE A 250 14.08 -9.40 -12.62
CA PHE A 250 14.19 -8.03 -12.13
C PHE A 250 15.61 -7.46 -12.26
N ALA A 251 16.47 -8.11 -13.05
CA ALA A 251 17.88 -7.73 -13.22
C ALA A 251 18.09 -6.28 -13.69
N ASP A 252 17.13 -5.74 -14.43
CA ASP A 252 17.16 -4.41 -15.03
C ASP A 252 16.55 -3.32 -14.12
N LEU A 253 16.02 -3.67 -12.94
CA LEU A 253 15.56 -2.67 -11.99
C LEU A 253 16.72 -1.80 -11.50
N PRO A 254 16.49 -0.50 -11.29
CA PRO A 254 17.39 0.35 -10.52
C PRO A 254 17.81 -0.33 -9.21
N ARG A 255 19.11 -0.25 -8.90
CA ARG A 255 19.71 -0.95 -7.77
C ARG A 255 20.10 0.04 -6.69
N VAL A 256 19.48 -0.09 -5.52
CA VAL A 256 19.86 0.62 -4.31
C VAL A 256 20.62 -0.34 -3.42
N GLN A 257 21.84 0.04 -3.00
CA GLN A 257 22.70 -0.77 -2.14
C GLN A 257 22.95 -0.06 -0.82
N ALA A 258 22.94 -0.80 0.29
CA ALA A 258 23.28 -0.28 1.61
C ALA A 258 24.02 -1.32 2.46
N LEU A 259 24.82 -0.84 3.41
CA LEU A 259 25.60 -1.68 4.34
C LEU A 259 24.87 -2.01 5.64
N ASP A 260 23.54 -1.83 5.67
CA ASP A 260 22.71 -2.27 6.79
C ASP A 260 22.36 -3.76 6.71
N ALA A 261 21.83 -4.28 7.81
CA ALA A 261 21.36 -5.66 7.94
C ALA A 261 19.85 -5.68 8.26
N GLU A 262 19.11 -4.66 7.86
CA GLU A 262 17.69 -4.59 8.17
C GLU A 262 16.92 -5.66 7.40
N GLN A 263 16.00 -6.34 8.08
CA GLN A 263 15.13 -7.32 7.46
C GLN A 263 13.74 -6.73 7.25
N TRP A 264 13.29 -6.80 6.00
CA TRP A 264 12.01 -6.23 5.60
C TRP A 264 10.97 -7.31 5.32
N GLN A 265 9.72 -7.01 5.66
CA GLN A 265 8.59 -7.91 5.45
C GLN A 265 7.83 -7.50 4.19
N VAL A 266 7.50 -8.49 3.37
CA VAL A 266 6.63 -8.29 2.19
C VAL A 266 5.27 -7.75 2.64
N GLY A 267 4.76 -6.73 1.93
CA GLY A 267 3.52 -6.01 2.23
C GLY A 267 3.67 -4.86 3.24
N ARG A 268 4.87 -4.61 3.75
CA ARG A 268 5.15 -3.48 4.65
C ARG A 268 5.92 -2.38 3.93
N PRO A 269 5.66 -1.10 4.25
CA PRO A 269 6.49 -0.01 3.78
C PRO A 269 7.89 -0.08 4.40
N MET A 270 8.91 0.27 3.62
CA MET A 270 10.24 0.57 4.15
C MET A 270 10.23 1.88 4.94
N ALA A 271 11.19 2.06 5.85
CA ALA A 271 11.40 3.34 6.53
C ALA A 271 11.65 4.46 5.49
N GLU A 272 10.88 5.54 5.61
CA GLU A 272 10.53 6.41 4.50
C GLU A 272 11.71 7.22 3.92
N ASP A 273 12.61 7.71 4.78
CA ASP A 273 13.53 8.78 4.39
C ASP A 273 14.56 8.35 3.32
N ARG A 274 15.26 7.22 3.51
CA ARG A 274 16.26 6.76 2.51
C ARG A 274 15.60 6.30 1.22
N TYR A 275 14.44 5.69 1.33
CA TYR A 275 13.71 5.17 0.18
C TYR A 275 13.22 6.31 -0.70
N GLN A 276 12.50 7.30 -0.14
CA GLN A 276 11.97 8.42 -0.92
C GLN A 276 13.09 9.22 -1.57
N TYR A 277 14.18 9.39 -0.82
CA TYR A 277 15.39 10.02 -1.32
C TYR A 277 16.00 9.24 -2.50
N SER A 278 16.02 7.90 -2.42
CA SER A 278 16.54 7.04 -3.48
C SER A 278 15.69 7.10 -4.74
N ILE A 279 14.36 7.02 -4.61
CA ILE A 279 13.43 7.12 -5.74
C ILE A 279 13.53 8.49 -6.40
N ALA A 280 13.58 9.57 -5.64
CA ALA A 280 13.70 10.91 -6.18
C ALA A 280 14.97 11.06 -7.04
N ILE A 281 16.11 10.50 -6.59
CA ILE A 281 17.35 10.46 -7.38
C ILE A 281 17.16 9.65 -8.67
N ILE A 282 16.61 8.42 -8.56
CA ILE A 282 16.43 7.52 -9.70
C ILE A 282 15.52 8.15 -10.77
N ASN A 283 14.39 8.70 -10.35
CA ASN A 283 13.40 9.32 -11.24
C ASN A 283 13.98 10.57 -11.91
N TYR A 284 14.64 11.45 -11.17
CA TYR A 284 15.29 12.63 -11.74
C TYR A 284 16.25 12.25 -12.88
N PHE A 285 17.11 11.27 -12.66
CA PHE A 285 18.06 10.85 -13.69
C PHE A 285 17.36 10.21 -14.89
N ALA A 286 16.37 9.33 -14.65
CA ALA A 286 15.56 8.72 -15.69
C ALA A 286 14.89 9.78 -16.59
N ASP A 287 14.32 10.84 -16.01
CA ASP A 287 13.70 11.95 -16.74
C ASP A 287 14.70 12.75 -17.59
N THR A 288 15.97 12.75 -17.20
CA THR A 288 17.04 13.43 -17.94
C THR A 288 17.69 12.56 -19.01
N GLY A 289 17.22 11.32 -19.20
CA GLY A 289 17.75 10.35 -20.17
C GLY A 289 19.06 9.67 -19.75
N VAL A 290 19.46 9.79 -18.48
CA VAL A 290 20.64 9.11 -17.93
C VAL A 290 20.17 8.10 -16.89
N THR A 291 20.58 6.85 -16.97
CA THR A 291 20.16 5.84 -15.98
C THR A 291 21.13 5.76 -14.80
N VAL A 292 20.60 5.60 -13.60
CA VAL A 292 21.36 5.22 -12.40
C VAL A 292 21.60 3.71 -12.43
N VAL A 293 22.85 3.30 -12.65
CA VAL A 293 23.25 1.88 -12.65
C VAL A 293 23.23 1.32 -11.23
N LYS A 294 23.69 2.14 -10.28
CA LYS A 294 23.78 1.78 -8.86
C LYS A 294 23.65 3.04 -8.03
N LEU A 295 22.77 3.03 -7.03
CA LEU A 295 22.73 4.00 -5.96
C LEU A 295 23.27 3.36 -4.68
N LEU A 296 24.43 3.81 -4.20
CA LEU A 296 25.08 3.25 -3.02
C LEU A 296 24.93 4.18 -1.83
N TRP A 297 24.23 3.74 -0.78
CA TRP A 297 24.26 4.36 0.54
C TRP A 297 25.57 3.96 1.24
N GLN A 298 26.56 4.85 1.17
CA GLN A 298 27.87 4.68 1.81
C GLN A 298 27.78 4.87 3.32
N SER A 299 26.84 5.67 3.79
CA SER A 299 26.56 5.87 5.21
C SER A 299 25.08 6.08 5.41
N ASP A 300 24.68 6.36 6.65
CA ASP A 300 23.28 6.67 6.94
C ASP A 300 22.78 7.95 6.26
N PHE A 301 23.72 8.79 5.80
CA PHE A 301 23.43 10.10 5.24
C PHE A 301 23.94 10.30 3.82
N THR A 302 24.94 9.56 3.35
CA THR A 302 25.55 9.79 2.03
C THR A 302 25.11 8.73 1.03
N ALA A 303 24.54 9.18 -0.09
CA ALA A 303 24.18 8.34 -1.23
C ALA A 303 25.01 8.73 -2.45
N VAL A 304 25.56 7.74 -3.16
CA VAL A 304 26.36 7.92 -4.38
C VAL A 304 25.65 7.26 -5.55
N ALA A 305 25.18 8.08 -6.48
CA ALA A 305 24.59 7.63 -7.74
C ALA A 305 25.70 7.39 -8.77
N HIS A 306 25.84 6.15 -9.23
CA HIS A 306 26.71 5.77 -10.34
C HIS A 306 25.87 5.75 -11.63
N LEU A 307 26.22 6.61 -12.57
CA LEU A 307 25.47 6.82 -13.80
C LEU A 307 26.02 5.96 -14.95
N THR A 308 25.17 5.73 -15.95
CA THR A 308 25.51 4.98 -17.18
C THR A 308 26.62 5.61 -18.00
N ASP A 309 26.84 6.92 -17.87
CA ASP A 309 27.92 7.66 -18.53
C ASP A 309 29.24 7.65 -17.75
N GLY A 310 29.31 6.90 -16.64
CA GLY A 310 30.49 6.75 -15.80
C GLY A 310 30.64 7.80 -14.69
N ARG A 311 29.79 8.84 -14.67
CA ARG A 311 29.84 9.86 -13.62
C ARG A 311 29.29 9.35 -12.29
N GLN A 312 29.80 9.94 -11.21
CA GLN A 312 29.28 9.76 -9.86
C GLN A 312 28.69 11.07 -9.36
N VAL A 313 27.50 11.00 -8.78
CA VAL A 313 26.86 12.15 -8.12
C VAL A 313 26.61 11.80 -6.66
N ILE A 314 27.17 12.60 -5.76
CA ILE A 314 27.14 12.37 -4.32
C ILE A 314 26.08 13.29 -3.71
N PHE A 315 25.14 12.69 -3.00
CA PHE A 315 24.05 13.34 -2.31
C PHE A 315 24.16 13.14 -0.79
N THR A 316 23.46 13.99 -0.04
CA THR A 316 23.26 13.81 1.41
C THR A 316 21.79 13.86 1.78
N SER A 317 21.30 12.93 2.60
CA SER A 317 19.94 12.98 3.15
C SER A 317 19.77 14.05 4.24
N THR A 318 20.85 14.69 4.70
CA THR A 318 20.78 15.81 5.65
C THR A 318 20.27 17.11 5.03
N THR A 319 20.12 17.14 3.70
CA THR A 319 19.66 18.30 2.93
C THR A 319 18.53 17.83 2.02
N SER A 320 17.56 18.72 1.73
CA SER A 320 16.44 18.36 0.85
C SER A 320 16.93 17.85 -0.51
N ILE A 321 16.28 16.81 -1.03
CA ILE A 321 16.59 16.30 -2.36
C ILE A 321 16.27 17.34 -3.44
N ASP A 322 15.18 18.09 -3.30
CA ASP A 322 14.77 19.13 -4.25
C ASP A 322 15.83 20.23 -4.35
N GLU A 323 16.44 20.59 -3.22
CA GLU A 323 17.52 21.59 -3.19
C GLU A 323 18.76 21.07 -3.93
N GLN A 324 19.16 19.81 -3.69
CA GLN A 324 20.32 19.21 -4.34
C GLN A 324 20.10 18.98 -5.83
N ILE A 325 18.90 18.58 -6.25
CA ILE A 325 18.50 18.49 -7.66
C ILE A 325 18.59 19.88 -8.30
N SER A 326 18.04 20.92 -7.66
CA SER A 326 18.12 22.30 -8.16
C SER A 326 19.57 22.75 -8.35
N LYS A 327 20.46 22.45 -7.39
CA LYS A 327 21.91 22.72 -7.51
C LYS A 327 22.53 21.99 -8.69
N LEU A 328 22.19 20.72 -8.89
CA LEU A 328 22.69 19.92 -10.00
C LEU A 328 22.23 20.47 -11.36
N GLU A 329 20.98 20.89 -11.49
CA GLU A 329 20.45 21.51 -12.71
C GLU A 329 21.15 22.83 -13.04
N VAL A 330 21.40 23.67 -12.03
CA VAL A 330 22.18 24.90 -12.19
C VAL A 330 23.58 24.58 -12.71
N VAL A 331 24.27 23.60 -12.12
CA VAL A 331 25.61 23.21 -12.58
C VAL A 331 25.59 22.65 -14.00
N ARG A 332 24.63 21.77 -14.33
CA ARG A 332 24.48 21.21 -15.68
C ARG A 332 24.18 22.27 -16.76
N SER A 333 23.52 23.36 -16.39
CA SER A 333 23.19 24.45 -17.33
C SER A 333 24.30 25.50 -17.49
N GLN A 334 25.20 25.62 -16.50
CA GLN A 334 26.21 26.68 -16.47
C GLN A 334 27.66 26.20 -16.66
N VAL A 335 27.92 24.90 -16.45
CA VAL A 335 29.27 24.34 -16.47
C VAL A 335 29.35 23.24 -17.54
N ASP A 336 30.42 23.25 -18.34
CA ASP A 336 30.74 22.12 -19.20
C ASP A 336 31.22 20.94 -18.33
N LEU A 337 30.42 19.87 -18.31
CA LEU A 337 30.69 18.67 -17.52
C LEU A 337 31.49 17.61 -18.30
N ASN A 338 31.99 17.92 -19.49
CA ASN A 338 32.87 17.02 -20.23
C ASN A 338 34.13 16.72 -19.43
N GLY A 339 34.39 15.43 -19.20
CA GLY A 339 35.54 14.95 -18.43
C GLY A 339 35.37 15.03 -16.91
N VAL A 340 34.26 15.58 -16.40
CA VAL A 340 33.93 15.52 -14.98
C VAL A 340 33.52 14.10 -14.62
N SER A 341 34.16 13.56 -13.59
CA SER A 341 33.95 12.20 -13.08
C SER A 341 33.08 12.17 -11.83
N VAL A 342 33.16 13.19 -10.99
CA VAL A 342 32.43 13.28 -9.71
C VAL A 342 31.78 14.65 -9.56
N ILE A 343 30.54 14.67 -9.09
CA ILE A 343 29.80 15.87 -8.67
C ILE A 343 29.37 15.65 -7.21
N ASP A 344 29.85 16.46 -6.28
CA ASP A 344 29.47 16.40 -4.86
C ASP A 344 28.48 17.52 -4.53
N LEU A 345 27.26 17.15 -4.14
CA LEU A 345 26.14 18.05 -3.84
C LEU A 345 25.92 18.23 -2.33
N ARG A 346 26.73 17.59 -1.48
CA ARG A 346 26.52 17.57 -0.02
C ARG A 346 26.83 18.91 0.65
N GLY A 347 27.66 19.73 0.02
CA GLY A 347 28.08 21.02 0.53
C GLY A 347 27.10 22.16 0.23
N GLU A 348 27.41 23.34 0.78
CA GLU A 348 26.79 24.60 0.35
C GLU A 348 27.08 24.86 -1.13
N PHE A 349 28.31 24.59 -1.56
CA PHE A 349 28.77 24.69 -2.94
C PHE A 349 28.87 23.31 -3.60
N VAL A 350 28.61 23.25 -4.90
CA VAL A 350 28.83 22.04 -5.69
C VAL A 350 30.30 21.91 -6.04
N ALA A 351 30.90 20.77 -5.69
CA ALA A 351 32.26 20.45 -6.10
C ALA A 351 32.23 19.50 -7.31
N VAL A 352 33.10 19.75 -8.30
CA VAL A 352 33.27 18.88 -9.48
C VAL A 352 34.73 18.43 -9.58
N LYS A 353 34.95 17.17 -9.92
CA LYS A 353 36.30 16.58 -10.07
C LYS A 353 36.47 15.80 -11.36
#